data_AF-A0A7W1C7J3-F1
#
_entry.id   AF-A0A7W1C7J3-F1
#
_cell.length_a   1.000
_cell.length_b   1.000
_cell.length_c   1.000
_cell.angle_alpha   90.00
_cell.angle_beta   90.00
_cell.angle_gamma   90.00
#
_symmetry.space_group_name_H-M   'P 1'
#
loop_
_entity.id
_entity.type
_entity.pdbx_description
1 polymer ?
#
loop_
_entity_poly.entity_id
_entity_poly.type
_entity_poly.pdbx_seq_one_letter_code
_entity_poly.pdbx_strand_id
1 'polypeptide(L)' 'MFEGDPLLTAAHRARLRERGGSGIVRLVLEEGRRVARRDIVLPGGPPEP' A
#
# COMPACT_ATOMS: atom_id res chain seq x y z
N MET A 1 4.41 3.46 2.80
CA MET A 1 4.05 4.63 3.63
C MET A 1 2.71 4.33 4.29
N PHE A 2 2.36 4.96 5.41
CA PHE A 2 1.09 4.70 6.12
C PHE A 2 0.22 5.95 6.12
N GLU A 3 -1.11 5.82 6.21
CA GLU A 3 -2.03 6.97 6.11
C GLU A 3 -1.74 8.10 7.12
N GLY A 4 -1.23 7.76 8.31
CA GLY A 4 -0.87 8.70 9.36
C GLY A 4 0.61 9.12 9.38
N ASP A 5 1.38 8.79 8.35
CA ASP A 5 2.79 9.16 8.28
C ASP A 5 2.92 10.69 8.08
N PRO A 6 3.57 11.44 8.99
CA PRO A 6 3.71 12.88 8.87
C PRO A 6 4.49 13.33 7.62
N LEU A 7 5.26 12.43 7.00
CA LEU A 7 5.97 12.69 5.75
C LEU A 7 5.09 12.49 4.50
N LEU A 8 3.83 12.06 4.68
CA LEU A 8 2.86 11.75 3.64
C LEU A 8 2.17 13.02 3.11
N THR A 9 2.96 13.88 2.45
CA THR A 9 2.48 15.13 1.88
C THR A 9 1.58 14.92 0.67
N ALA A 10 0.83 15.96 0.27
CA ALA A 10 0.00 15.94 -0.94
C ALA A 10 0.84 15.64 -2.20
N ALA A 11 2.06 16.18 -2.29
CA ALA A 11 3.00 15.90 -3.37
C ALA A 11 3.44 14.42 -3.40
N HIS A 12 3.61 13.79 -2.24
CA HIS A 12 3.94 12.37 -2.14
C HIS A 12 2.78 11.49 -2.62
N ARG A 13 1.54 11.84 -2.27
CA ARG A 13 0.31 11.17 -2.74
C ARG A 13 0.14 11.26 -4.26
N ALA A 14 0.47 12.40 -4.86
CA ALA A 14 0.38 12.56 -6.32
C ALA A 14 1.30 11.59 -7.07
N ARG A 15 2.56 11.43 -6.62
CA ARG A 15 3.53 10.49 -7.20
C ARG A 15 3.18 9.02 -7.00
N LEU A 16 2.36 8.70 -6.00
CA LEU A 16 1.97 7.31 -5.72
C LEU A 16 0.94 6.79 -6.73
N ARG A 17 0.10 7.66 -7.29
CA ARG A 17 -0.82 7.31 -8.38
C ARG A 17 -0.09 6.79 -9.62
N GLU A 18 1.10 7.30 -9.91
CA GLU A 18 1.91 6.92 -11.07
C GLU A 18 2.57 5.53 -10.92
N ARG A 19 2.61 4.95 -9.71
CA ARG A 19 3.30 3.68 -9.42
C ARG A 19 2.39 2.45 -9.34
N GLY A 20 1.21 2.50 -9.95
CA GLY A 20 0.30 1.33 -10.01
C GLY A 20 -0.43 1.01 -8.71
N GLY A 21 -0.52 1.96 -7.78
CA GLY A 21 -1.25 1.80 -6.53
C GLY A 21 -0.71 2.76 -5.48
N SER A 22 -1.61 3.25 -4.61
CA SER A 22 -1.33 4.32 -3.65
C SER A 22 -0.11 4.06 -2.76
N GLY A 23 0.45 2.84 -2.64
CA GLY A 23 1.61 2.52 -1.80
C GLY A 23 1.47 2.89 -0.31
N ILE A 24 0.28 3.39 0.03
CA ILE A 24 -0.20 3.82 1.32
C ILE A 24 -1.08 2.70 1.81
N VAL A 25 -0.66 2.12 2.93
CA VAL A 25 -1.36 1.00 3.55
C VAL A 25 -1.99 1.49 4.84
N ARG A 26 -3.21 1.03 5.11
CA ARG A 26 -3.89 1.31 6.37
C ARG A 26 -3.28 0.43 7.46
N LEU A 27 -3.01 1.03 8.62
CA LEU A 27 -2.62 0.31 9.81
C LEU A 27 -3.87 -0.09 10.60
N VAL A 28 -3.95 -1.35 10.99
CA VAL A 28 -4.95 -1.89 11.92
C VAL A 28 -4.26 -2.30 13.21
N LEU A 29 -4.95 -2.17 14.35
CA LEU A 29 -4.43 -2.60 15.64
C LEU A 29 -4.93 -4.01 15.91
N GLU A 30 -4.02 -4.98 15.98
CA GLU A 30 -4.31 -6.39 16.28
C GLU A 30 -3.41 -6.83 17.43
N GLU A 31 -4.00 -7.36 18.51
CA GLU A 31 -3.26 -7.89 19.67
C GLU A 31 -2.22 -6.91 20.26
N GLY A 32 -2.56 -5.61 20.27
CA GLY A 32 -1.68 -4.55 20.76
C GLY A 32 -0.56 -4.14 19.79
N ARG A 33 -0.54 -4.68 18.56
CA ARG A 33 0.44 -4.37 17.51
C ARG A 33 -0.24 -3.66 16.34
N ARG A 34 0.48 -2.72 15.72
CA ARG A 34 0.03 -2.07 14.48
C ARG A 34 0.46 -2.92 13.29
N VAL A 35 -0.50 -3.45 12.55
CA VAL A 35 -0.29 -4.33 11.39
C VAL A 35 -0.73 -3.59 10.13
N ALA A 36 0.09 -3.65 9.09
CA ALA A 36 -0.28 -3.20 7.75
C ALA A 36 -0.50 -4.41 6.85
N ARG A 37 -1.63 -4.45 6.14
CA ARG A 37 -1.94 -5.51 5.18
C ARG A 37 -2.19 -4.91 3.81
N ARG A 38 -1.64 -5.52 2.77
CA ARG A 38 -1.82 -5.11 1.38
C ARG A 38 -1.80 -6.33 0.48
N ASP A 39 -2.86 -6.50 -0.27
CA ASP A 39 -2.91 -7.49 -1.35
C ASP A 39 -2.27 -6.88 -2.59
N ILE A 40 -1.31 -7.59 -3.17
CA ILE A 40 -0.64 -7.19 -4.41
C ILE A 40 -1.13 -8.13 -5.49
N VAL A 41 -2.00 -7.63 -6.37
CA VAL A 41 -2.45 -8.38 -7.53
C VAL A 41 -1.44 -8.14 -8.65
N LEU A 42 -0.72 -9.20 -9.01
CA LEU A 42 0.17 -9.19 -10.17
C LEU A 42 -0.63 -9.62 -11.42
N PRO A 43 -0.29 -9.13 -12.61
CA PRO A 43 -0.84 -9.70 -13.84
C PRO A 43 -0.54 -11.20 -13.84
N GLY A 44 -1.59 -12.01 -14.05
CA GLY A 44 -1.45 -13.45 -14.14
C GLY A 44 -0.47 -13.80 -15.27
N GLY A 45 0.54 -14.61 -14.94
CA GLY A 45 1.29 -15.31 -15.97
C GLY A 45 0.37 -16.23 -16.77
N PRO A 46 0.79 -16.68 -17.96
CA PRO A 46 0.06 -17.73 -18.66
C PRO A 46 -0.19 -18.91 -17.69
N PRO A 47 -1.35 -19.59 -17.77
CA PRO A 47 -1.61 -20.76 -16.94
C PRO A 47 -0.43 -21.74 -17.06
N GLU A 48 0.05 -22.25 -15.93
CA GLU A 48 1.07 -23.31 -15.94
C GLU A 48 0.53 -24.53 -16.71
N PRO A 49 1.37 -25.20 -17.52
CA PRO A 49 0.95 -26.26 -18.43
C PRO A 49 0.40 -27.51 -17.71
#